data_AF-A0A2X2JM32-F1
#
_entry.id   AF-A0A2X2JM32-F1
#
_cell.length_a   1.000
_cell.length_b   1.000
_cell.length_c   1.000
_cell.angle_alpha   90.00
_cell.angle_beta   90.00
_cell.angle_gamma   90.00
#
_symmetry.space_group_name_H-M   'P 1'
#
loop_
_entity.id
_entity.type
_entity.pdbx_description
1 polymer ?
#
loop_
_entity_poly.entity_id
_entity_poly.type
_entity_poly.pdbx_seq_one_letter_code
_entity_poly.pdbx_strand_id
1 'polypeptide(L)'
;MQMKEKKVDTFEMITHFKSIYIGHTSTLNWDTVQPMTALNITNLDTGAGSNGKLTMLNIDTKQIWQSDPLDTLYKDCKCIAHINK
;
A
#
# COMPACT_ATOMS: atom_id res chain seq x y z
N MET A 1 21.70 -39.13 -26.95
CA MET A 1 22.00 -38.08 -25.96
C MET A 1 20.87 -37.06 -26.04
N GLN A 2 19.86 -37.16 -25.17
CA GLN A 2 18.74 -36.21 -25.18
C GLN A 2 19.19 -34.94 -24.43
N MET A 3 19.22 -33.82 -25.13
CA MET A 3 19.48 -32.52 -24.53
C MET A 3 18.24 -32.13 -23.73
N LYS A 4 18.34 -32.13 -22.40
CA LYS A 4 17.29 -31.57 -21.54
C LYS A 4 17.30 -30.06 -21.70
N GLU A 5 16.17 -29.48 -22.11
CA GLU A 5 15.99 -28.04 -22.16
C GLU A 5 16.25 -27.42 -20.78
N LYS A 6 17.11 -26.41 -20.75
CA LYS A 6 17.47 -25.69 -19.54
C LYS A 6 16.36 -24.68 -19.27
N LYS A 7 15.50 -24.97 -18.30
CA LYS A 7 14.41 -24.07 -17.89
C LYS A 7 15.02 -22.73 -17.48
N VAL A 8 14.70 -21.66 -18.21
CA VAL A 8 15.16 -20.30 -17.90
C VAL A 8 14.49 -19.90 -16.59
N ASP A 9 15.29 -19.61 -15.57
CA ASP A 9 14.80 -19.05 -14.32
C ASP A 9 14.29 -17.65 -14.63
N THR A 10 12.99 -17.55 -14.84
CA THR A 10 12.31 -16.28 -15.09
C THR A 10 11.87 -15.73 -13.75
N PHE A 11 12.12 -14.44 -13.53
CA PHE A 11 11.62 -13.76 -12.34
C PHE A 11 10.11 -13.59 -12.49
N GLU A 12 9.38 -14.59 -12.03
CA GLU A 12 7.93 -14.62 -12.03
C GLU A 12 7.37 -14.74 -10.61
N MET A 13 6.15 -14.25 -10.43
CA MET A 13 5.47 -14.42 -9.15
C MET A 13 5.05 -15.89 -8.99
N ILE A 14 5.49 -16.52 -7.90
CA ILE A 14 5.21 -17.93 -7.58
C ILE A 14 3.70 -18.17 -7.40
N THR A 15 2.93 -17.14 -7.09
CA THR A 15 1.49 -17.22 -6.86
C THR A 15 0.71 -16.48 -7.94
N HIS A 16 -0.34 -17.10 -8.47
CA HIS A 16 -1.20 -16.54 -9.52
C HIS A 16 -2.27 -15.59 -8.98
N PHE A 17 -1.94 -14.75 -8.00
CA PHE A 17 -2.90 -13.76 -7.53
C PHE A 17 -3.03 -12.65 -8.57
N LYS A 18 -4.26 -12.39 -9.01
CA LYS A 18 -4.56 -11.27 -9.93
C LYS A 18 -4.24 -9.92 -9.30
N SER A 19 -4.42 -9.79 -7.98
CA SER A 19 -4.11 -8.57 -7.23
C SER A 19 -3.79 -8.93 -5.78
N ILE A 20 -2.81 -8.23 -5.20
CA ILE A 20 -2.36 -8.35 -3.82
C ILE A 20 -2.49 -6.97 -3.19
N TYR A 21 -3.14 -6.88 -2.03
CA TYR A 21 -3.32 -5.61 -1.32
C TYR A 21 -2.57 -5.68 0.00
N ILE A 22 -1.75 -4.67 0.26
CA ILE A 22 -0.89 -4.59 1.44
C ILE A 22 -1.12 -3.28 2.20
N GLY A 23 -0.60 -3.24 3.43
CA GLY A 23 -0.51 -2.04 4.27
C GLY A 23 0.63 -2.18 5.28
N HIS A 24 0.56 -1.46 6.41
CA HIS A 24 1.56 -1.37 7.49
C HIS A 24 2.65 -0.32 7.26
N THR A 25 3.30 -0.33 6.10
CA THR A 25 4.29 0.70 5.75
C THR A 25 3.61 1.78 4.93
N SER A 26 3.42 2.94 5.55
CA SER A 26 2.70 4.05 4.93
C SER A 26 3.35 4.53 3.63
N THR A 27 2.52 4.86 2.64
CA THR A 27 2.93 5.49 1.38
C THR A 27 3.49 6.91 1.58
N LEU A 28 3.26 7.53 2.75
CA LEU A 28 3.86 8.81 3.13
C LEU A 28 5.40 8.77 3.15
N ASN A 29 6.01 7.59 3.34
CA ASN A 29 7.47 7.44 3.24
C ASN A 29 8.03 7.68 1.82
N TRP A 30 7.15 7.75 0.83
CA TRP A 30 7.45 8.07 -0.57
C TRP A 30 6.76 9.37 -1.02
N ASP A 31 6.52 10.28 -0.07
CA ASP A 31 5.94 11.62 -0.32
C ASP A 31 4.60 11.60 -1.06
N THR A 32 3.82 10.53 -0.92
CA THR A 32 2.50 10.41 -1.53
C THR A 32 1.42 10.13 -0.49
N VAL A 33 0.31 10.84 -0.64
CA VAL A 33 -0.92 10.66 0.16
C VAL A 33 -1.92 9.72 -0.50
N GLN A 34 -1.56 9.14 -1.65
CA GLN A 34 -2.39 8.20 -2.39
C GLN A 34 -1.89 6.77 -2.23
N PRO A 35 -2.75 5.77 -2.43
CA PRO A 35 -2.31 4.39 -2.61
C PRO A 35 -1.30 4.26 -3.74
N MET A 36 -0.39 3.30 -3.60
CA MET A 36 0.65 3.03 -4.58
C MET A 36 0.48 1.63 -5.15
N THR A 37 0.60 1.49 -6.47
CA THR A 37 0.53 0.20 -7.15
C THR A 37 1.83 -0.07 -7.91
N ALA A 38 2.38 -1.26 -7.72
CA ALA A 38 3.49 -1.79 -8.50
C ALA A 38 3.17 -3.25 -8.90
N LEU A 39 3.22 -3.55 -10.19
CA LEU A 39 2.76 -4.84 -10.73
C LEU A 39 1.30 -5.13 -10.31
N ASN A 40 1.05 -6.27 -9.67
CA ASN A 40 -0.25 -6.63 -9.11
C ASN A 40 -0.37 -6.28 -7.61
N ILE A 41 0.61 -5.62 -7.01
CA ILE A 41 0.66 -5.28 -5.59
C ILE A 41 0.22 -3.83 -5.41
N THR A 42 -0.77 -3.60 -4.53
CA THR A 42 -1.25 -2.26 -4.18
C THR A 42 -1.10 -2.03 -2.69
N ASN A 43 -0.33 -1.01 -2.31
CA ASN A 43 -0.23 -0.51 -0.96
C ASN A 43 -1.36 0.50 -0.70
N LEU A 44 -2.27 0.16 0.21
CA LEU A 44 -3.41 0.99 0.61
C LEU A 44 -3.15 1.81 1.88
N ASP A 45 -2.02 1.61 2.55
CA ASP A 45 -1.71 2.31 3.79
C ASP A 45 -1.25 3.74 3.51
N THR A 46 -2.18 4.68 3.59
CA THR A 46 -1.92 6.12 3.45
C THR A 46 -1.70 6.80 4.80
N GLY A 47 -1.31 6.06 5.84
CA GLY A 47 -0.85 6.61 7.11
C GLY A 47 -1.94 7.01 8.10
N ALA A 48 -3.12 6.37 8.06
CA ALA A 48 -4.26 6.68 8.94
C ALA A 48 -3.94 6.56 10.44
N GLY A 49 -2.97 5.73 10.81
CA GLY A 49 -2.49 5.57 12.19
C GLY A 49 -1.52 6.67 12.66
N SER A 50 -1.21 7.65 11.80
CA SER A 50 -0.33 8.79 12.11
C SER A 50 -0.97 10.05 11.52
N ASN A 51 -0.25 10.87 10.75
CA ASN A 51 -0.77 12.13 10.21
C ASN A 51 -1.39 11.99 8.81
N GLY A 52 -1.66 10.75 8.39
CA GLY A 52 -2.15 10.44 7.05
C GLY A 52 -3.67 10.38 6.95
N LYS A 53 -4.14 9.69 5.91
CA LYS A 53 -5.57 9.52 5.59
C LYS A 53 -5.98 8.07 5.76
N LEU A 54 -7.23 7.83 6.12
CA LEU A 54 -7.86 6.52 5.97
C LEU A 54 -8.25 6.30 4.50
N THR A 55 -7.81 5.20 3.92
CA THR A 55 -8.11 4.83 2.53
C THR A 55 -9.04 3.63 2.49
N MET A 56 -10.03 3.70 1.60
CA MET A 56 -10.90 2.59 1.23
C MET A 56 -10.88 2.41 -0.29
N LEU A 57 -10.76 1.17 -0.75
CA LEU A 57 -10.76 0.79 -2.17
C LEU A 57 -11.91 -0.18 -2.46
N ASN A 58 -12.72 0.11 -3.48
CA ASN A 58 -13.64 -0.88 -4.03
C ASN A 58 -12.87 -1.83 -4.95
N ILE A 59 -12.90 -3.13 -4.64
CA ILE A 59 -12.12 -4.15 -5.34
C ILE A 59 -12.58 -4.36 -6.79
N ASP A 60 -13.85 -4.16 -7.09
CA ASP A 60 -14.42 -4.38 -8.42
C ASP A 60 -14.21 -3.16 -9.32
N THR A 61 -14.52 -1.96 -8.81
CA THR A 61 -14.47 -0.71 -9.59
C THR A 61 -13.11 -0.02 -9.56
N LYS A 62 -12.25 -0.39 -8.60
CA LYS A 62 -11.01 0.31 -8.25
C LYS A 62 -11.21 1.76 -7.79
N GLN A 63 -12.44 2.13 -7.44
CA GLN A 63 -12.71 3.45 -6.89
C GLN A 63 -12.09 3.60 -5.50
N ILE A 64 -11.38 4.71 -5.30
CA ILE A 64 -10.73 5.07 -4.04
C ILE A 64 -11.58 6.14 -3.36
N TRP A 65 -11.80 5.97 -2.06
CA TRP A 65 -12.26 7.02 -1.16
C TRP A 65 -11.23 7.22 -0.06
N GLN A 66 -11.01 8.47 0.30
CA GLN A 66 -10.12 8.83 1.40
C GLN A 66 -10.82 9.79 2.35
N SER A 67 -10.51 9.64 3.64
CA SER A 67 -10.88 10.65 4.63
C SER A 67 -10.05 11.92 4.46
N ASP A 68 -10.43 12.97 5.18
CA ASP A 68 -9.51 14.06 5.48
C ASP A 68 -8.34 13.55 6.34
N PRO A 69 -7.19 14.26 6.33
CA PRO A 69 -6.06 13.94 7.21
C PRO A 69 -6.44 13.90 8.69
N LEU A 70 -5.79 13.02 9.45
CA LEU A 70 -6.11 12.81 10.87
C LEU A 70 -6.00 14.09 11.71
N ASP A 71 -4.97 14.91 11.46
CA ASP A 71 -4.74 16.20 12.14
C ASP A 71 -5.84 17.23 11.86
N THR A 72 -6.54 17.07 10.73
CA THR A 72 -7.67 17.92 10.32
C THR A 72 -8.97 17.46 10.98
N LEU A 73 -9.18 16.14 11.06
CA LEU A 73 -10.36 15.53 11.67
C LEU A 73 -10.35 15.59 13.20
N TYR A 74 -9.16 15.47 13.81
CA TYR A 74 -8.98 15.38 15.25
C TYR A 74 -7.98 16.43 15.75
N LYS A 75 -8.28 17.71 15.51
CA LYS A 75 -7.42 18.85 15.89
C LYS A 75 -7.01 18.86 17.37
N ASP A 76 -7.90 18.37 18.25
CA ASP A 76 -7.67 18.31 19.69
C ASP A 76 -6.93 17.05 20.13
N CYS A 77 -6.94 16.01 19.30
CA CYS A 77 -6.22 14.78 19.56
C CYS A 77 -4.80 14.92 18.99
N LYS A 78 -3.87 15.37 19.84
CA LYS A 78 -2.44 15.19 19.58
C LYS A 78 -2.16 13.68 19.64
N CYS A 79 -2.35 12.99 18.52
CA CYS A 79 -1.90 11.61 18.39
C CYS A 79 -0.38 11.63 18.57
N ILE A 80 0.08 11.17 19.73
CA ILE A 80 1.49 11.05 20.08
C ILE A 80 2.06 9.93 19.20
N ALA A 81 2.41 10.24 17.96
CA ALA A 81 3.07 9.29 17.08
C ALA A 81 4.60 9.45 17.06
N HIS A 82 5.15 10.53 17.63
CA HIS A 82 6.59 10.75 17.83
C HIS A 82 6.81 11.83 18.90
N ILE A 83 6.75 11.46 20.19
CA ILE A 83 7.51 12.21 21.20
C ILE A 83 8.89 11.54 21.24
N ASN A 84 9.89 12.26 20.73
CA ASN A 84 11.33 11.98 20.74
C ASN A 84 11.85 10.98 19.69
N LYS A 85 12.28 11.52 18.54
CA LYS A 85 13.58 11.15 17.96
C LYS A 85 14.53 12.32 18.16
#